data_AF-A0A0V0SSB1-F1
#
_entry.id   AF-A0A0V0SSB1-F1
#
_cell.length_a   1.000
_cell.length_b   1.000
_cell.length_c   1.000
_cell.angle_alpha   90.00
_cell.angle_beta   90.00
_cell.angle_gamma   90.00
#
_symmetry.space_group_name_H-M   'P 1'
#
loop_
_entity.id
_entity.type
_entity.pdbx_description
1 polymer ?
#
loop_
_entity_poly.entity_id
_entity_poly.type
_entity_poly.pdbx_seq_one_letter_code
_entity_poly.pdbx_strand_id
1 'polypeptide(L)' 'LEGEGLKAIDGYAVTQDNYPIARQALVSRFGNPKRVIEHHIQAIADFRPNRDRTLRELHDELVTHVRSLRALNRD' A
#
# COMPACT_ATOMS: atom_id res chain seq x y z
N LEU A 1 11.74 4.39 -8.96
CA LEU A 1 10.43 4.90 -9.44
C LEU A 1 10.54 5.11 -10.93
N GLU A 2 9.48 4.85 -11.68
CA GLU A 2 9.44 5.02 -13.14
C GLU A 2 8.13 5.71 -13.54
N GLY A 3 8.03 6.15 -14.80
CA GLY A 3 6.81 6.73 -15.36
C GLY A 3 6.30 7.98 -14.62
N GLU A 4 4.98 8.10 -14.50
CA GLU A 4 4.31 9.26 -13.89
C GLU A 4 4.66 9.49 -12.42
N GLY A 5 5.00 8.42 -11.69
CA GLY A 5 5.45 8.53 -10.30
C GLY A 5 6.81 9.21 -10.19
N LEU A 6 7.75 8.87 -11.08
CA LEU A 6 9.05 9.54 -11.13
C LEU A 6 8.88 11.01 -11.53
N LYS A 7 8.09 11.30 -12.57
CA LYS A 7 7.80 12.68 -13.01
C LYS A 7 7.19 13.54 -11.89
N ALA A 8 6.39 12.96 -11.01
CA ALA A 8 5.77 13.68 -9.90
C ALA A 8 6.76 14.14 -8.83
N ILE A 9 7.97 13.57 -8.79
CA ILE A 9 8.99 13.88 -7.78
C ILE A 9 10.34 14.27 -8.37
N ASP A 10 10.46 14.38 -9.70
CA ASP A 10 11.71 14.66 -10.42
C ASP A 10 12.33 16.02 -10.04
N GLY A 11 11.53 16.94 -9.51
CA GLY A 11 11.99 18.24 -9.00
C GLY A 11 12.61 18.20 -7.59
N TYR A 12 12.60 17.06 -6.90
CA TYR A 12 13.20 16.93 -5.58
C TYR A 12 14.59 16.29 -5.65
N ALA A 13 15.58 16.94 -5.05
CA ALA A 13 16.90 16.32 -4.87
C ALA A 13 16.80 15.08 -3.96
N VAL A 14 17.58 14.04 -4.26
CA VAL A 14 17.56 12.78 -3.51
C VAL A 14 18.29 12.95 -2.18
N THR A 15 17.57 13.44 -1.17
CA THR A 15 18.06 13.67 0.19
C THR A 15 17.05 13.16 1.22
N GLN A 16 17.50 12.95 2.46
CA GLN A 16 16.62 12.57 3.57
C GLN A 16 15.53 13.62 3.83
N ASP A 17 15.89 14.90 3.79
CA ASP A 17 14.97 16.01 4.05
C ASP A 17 13.85 16.11 3.01
N ASN A 18 14.13 15.72 1.76
CA ASN A 18 13.16 15.76 0.69
C ASN A 18 12.27 14.52 0.63
N TYR A 19 12.62 13.42 1.31
CA TYR A 19 11.84 12.19 1.25
C TYR A 19 10.40 12.35 1.78
N PRO A 20 10.15 13.01 2.94
CA PRO A 20 8.78 13.27 3.39
C PRO A 20 7.96 14.10 2.41
N ILE A 21 8.60 15.08 1.73
CA ILE A 21 7.96 15.99 0.79
C ILE A 21 7.59 15.24 -0.50
N ALA A 22 8.54 14.47 -1.06
CA ALA A 22 8.31 13.63 -2.22
C ALA A 22 7.23 12.56 -1.95
N ARG A 23 7.24 11.95 -0.75
CA ARG A 23 6.18 11.03 -0.31
C ARG A 23 4.81 11.73 -0.30
N GLN A 24 4.73 12.93 0.26
CA GLN A 24 3.48 13.69 0.32
C GLN A 24 2.97 14.06 -1.07
N ALA A 25 3.85 14.44 -2.00
CA ALA A 25 3.49 14.73 -3.38
C ALA A 25 2.88 13.50 -4.07
N LEU A 26 3.47 12.32 -3.87
CA LEU A 26 2.93 11.05 -4.38
C LEU A 26 1.57 10.71 -3.75
N VAL A 27 1.44 10.83 -2.43
CA VAL A 27 0.17 10.58 -1.73
C VAL A 27 -0.92 11.56 -2.17
N SER A 28 -0.60 12.84 -2.33
CA SER A 28 -1.57 13.83 -2.77
C SER A 28 -2.03 13.60 -4.21
N ARG A 29 -1.15 13.13 -5.10
CA ARG A 29 -1.47 12.96 -6.51
C ARG A 29 -2.09 11.60 -6.83
N PHE A 30 -1.63 10.54 -6.16
CA PHE A 30 -2.01 9.16 -6.48
C PHE A 30 -2.70 8.43 -5.32
N GLY A 31 -2.74 9.03 -4.13
CA GLY A 31 -3.42 8.46 -2.97
C GLY A 31 -4.91 8.32 -3.25
N ASN A 32 -5.41 7.11 -3.08
CA ASN A 32 -6.84 6.82 -3.14
C ASN A 32 -7.18 5.83 -2.03
N PRO A 33 -7.41 6.32 -0.79
CA PRO A 33 -7.70 5.46 0.36
C PRO A 33 -8.88 4.52 0.13
N LYS A 34 -9.94 4.99 -0.54
CA LYS A 34 -11.12 4.16 -0.86
C LYS A 34 -10.74 2.96 -1.71
N ARG A 35 -10.01 3.18 -2.80
CA ARG A 35 -9.55 2.10 -3.69
C ARG A 35 -8.60 1.13 -2.98
N VAL A 36 -7.75 1.62 -2.08
CA VAL A 36 -6.86 0.76 -1.27
C VAL A 36 -7.66 -0.08 -0.27
N ILE A 37 -8.68 0.51 0.38
CA ILE A 37 -9.60 -0.21 1.27
C ILE A 37 -10.35 -1.30 0.50
N GLU A 38 -10.95 -0.95 -0.65
CA GLU A 38 -11.66 -1.90 -1.52
C GLU A 38 -10.77 -3.06 -1.94
N HIS A 39 -9.52 -2.78 -2.35
CA HIS A 39 -8.54 -3.81 -2.70
C HIS A 39 -8.30 -4.80 -1.56
N HIS A 40 -8.08 -4.31 -0.33
CA HIS A 40 -7.86 -5.18 0.82
C HIS A 40 -9.12 -5.98 1.22
N ILE A 41 -10.29 -5.38 1.16
CA ILE A 41 -11.57 -6.08 1.43
C ILE A 41 -11.77 -7.20 0.40
N GLN A 42 -11.54 -6.90 -0.89
CA GLN A 42 -11.68 -7.88 -1.96
C GLN A 42 -10.67 -9.02 -1.81
N ALA A 43 -9.41 -8.72 -1.50
CA ALA A 43 -8.38 -9.74 -1.25
C ALA A 43 -8.76 -10.69 -0.10
N ILE A 44 -9.38 -10.17 0.97
CA ILE A 44 -9.89 -11.00 2.07
C ILE A 44 -11.09 -11.83 1.63
N ALA A 45 -12.04 -11.26 0.88
CA ALA A 45 -13.23 -11.97 0.39
C ALA A 45 -12.88 -13.12 -0.59
N ASP A 46 -11.90 -12.86 -1.46
CA ASP A 46 -11.40 -13.81 -2.44
C ASP A 46 -10.37 -14.78 -1.86
N PHE A 47 -9.96 -14.59 -0.61
CA PHE A 47 -8.97 -15.45 0.03
C PHE A 47 -9.43 -16.90 0.04
N ARG A 48 -8.60 -17.80 -0.49
CA ARG A 48 -8.84 -19.24 -0.51
C ARG A 48 -7.59 -19.97 -0.01
N PRO A 49 -7.75 -20.96 0.89
CA PRO A 49 -6.64 -21.80 1.30
C PRO A 49 -6.03 -22.50 0.08
N ASN A 50 -4.69 -22.47 -0.01
CA ASN A 50 -3.94 -23.20 -1.03
C ASN A 50 -3.17 -24.34 -0.36
N ARG A 51 -3.21 -25.54 -0.96
CA ARG A 51 -2.46 -26.73 -0.50
C ARG A 51 -0.94 -26.56 -0.62
N ASP A 52 -0.48 -25.68 -1.50
CA ASP A 52 0.94 -25.39 -1.71
C ASP A 52 1.52 -24.41 -0.68
N ARG A 53 0.67 -23.87 0.21
CA ARG A 53 1.05 -22.86 1.20
C ARG A 53 0.82 -23.37 2.61
N THR A 54 1.75 -23.04 3.49
CA THR A 54 1.63 -23.33 4.91
C THR A 54 0.55 -22.47 5.55
N LEU A 55 -0.01 -22.94 6.67
CA LEU A 55 -0.96 -22.15 7.45
C LEU A 55 -0.37 -20.80 7.91
N ARG A 56 0.94 -20.75 8.16
CA ARG A 56 1.63 -19.52 8.56
C ARG A 56 1.61 -18.49 7.43
N GLU A 57 1.93 -18.89 6.21
CA GLU A 57 1.91 -17.98 5.05
C GLU A 57 0.49 -17.47 4.76
N LEU A 58 -0.52 -18.32 4.92
CA LEU A 58 -1.92 -17.94 4.77
C LEU A 58 -2.35 -16.94 5.86
N HIS A 59 -1.95 -17.21 7.11
CA HIS A 59 -2.20 -16.31 8.23
C HIS A 59 -1.51 -14.94 8.04
N ASP A 60 -0.25 -14.93 7.63
CA ASP A 60 0.53 -13.70 7.51
C ASP A 60 -0.01 -12.79 6.39
N GLU A 61 -0.52 -13.36 5.30
CA GLU A 61 -1.23 -12.60 4.26
C GLU A 61 -2.53 -11.98 4.79
N LEU A 62 -3.39 -12.77 5.44
CA LEU A 62 -4.63 -12.26 6.04
C LEU A 62 -4.36 -11.14 7.05
N VAL A 63 -3.36 -11.35 7.91
CA VAL A 63 -2.95 -10.35 8.91
C VAL A 63 -2.41 -9.09 8.27
N THR A 64 -1.72 -9.19 7.12
CA THR A 64 -1.23 -8.02 6.37
C THR A 64 -2.40 -7.16 5.89
N HIS A 65 -3.42 -7.75 5.27
CA HIS A 65 -4.60 -7.02 4.83
C HIS A 65 -5.36 -6.38 6.01
N VAL A 66 -5.55 -7.11 7.11
CA VAL A 66 -6.22 -6.58 8.31
C VAL A 66 -5.44 -5.43 8.95
N ARG A 67 -4.11 -5.54 9.02
CA ARG A 67 -3.25 -4.48 9.57
C ARG A 67 -3.30 -3.22 8.71
N SER A 68 -3.26 -3.35 7.38
CA SER A 68 -3.39 -2.21 6.46
C SER A 68 -4.75 -1.52 6.62
N LEU A 69 -5.85 -2.27 6.68
CA LEU A 69 -7.18 -1.72 6.93
C LEU A 69 -7.27 -0.99 8.29
N ARG A 70 -6.66 -1.55 9.34
CA ARG A 70 -6.60 -0.88 10.65
C ARG A 70 -5.78 0.41 10.63
N ALA A 71 -4.69 0.45 9.88
CA ALA A 71 -3.88 1.66 9.74
C ALA A 71 -4.69 2.76 9.01
N LEU A 72 -5.36 2.40 7.92
CA LEU A 72 -6.17 3.33 7.12
C LEU A 72 -7.40 3.89 7.86
N ASN A 73 -7.88 3.20 8.90
CA ASN A 73 -8.98 3.68 9.75
C ASN A 73 -8.51 4.45 11.00
N ARG A 74 -7.19 4.58 11.20
CA ARG A 74 -6.57 5.35 12.28
C ARG A 74 -6.03 6.71 11.79
N ASP A 75 -6.13 6.97 10.49
CA ASP A 75 -5.90 8.26 9.83
C ASP A 75 -7.24 8.99 9.64
#